data_AF-A0A7S1ZRP2-F1
#
_entry.id   AF-A0A7S1ZRP2-F1
#
_cell.length_a   1.000
_cell.length_b   1.000
_cell.length_c   1.000
_cell.angle_alpha   90.00
_cell.angle_beta   90.00
_cell.angle_gamma   90.00
#
_symmetry.space_group_name_H-M   'P 1'
#
loop_
_entity.id
_entity.type
_entity.pdbx_description
1 polymer ?
#
loop_
_entity_poly.entity_id
_entity_poly.type
_entity_poly.pdbx_seq_one_letter_code
_entity_poly.pdbx_strand_id
1 'polypeptide(L)'
;GSLFRGYNSFFQQAYSKEGNTIGGRLTVLGFGFFFLTFAAAYTANLAAILTENARSSKIETIEDAIKAGYNFCGSRNQASIVMDLYQISDLFVPDPEDGKPGFNCKTCKERTRSLDFLKPHHNDGSLYCNAAILALED
;
A
#
# COMPACT_ATOMS: atom_id res chain seq x y z
N GLY A 1 9.64 27.83 38.28
CA GLY A 1 9.94 26.39 38.48
C GLY A 1 8.78 25.44 38.18
N SER A 2 7.57 25.91 37.85
CA SER A 2 6.41 25.07 37.52
C SER A 2 6.47 24.45 36.13
N LEU A 3 6.96 25.19 35.13
CA LEU A 3 7.17 24.72 33.75
C LEU A 3 8.13 23.53 33.66
N PHE A 4 9.25 23.60 34.37
CA PHE A 4 10.23 22.51 34.46
C PHE A 4 9.65 21.26 35.14
N ARG A 5 8.71 21.43 36.07
CA ARG A 5 8.01 20.30 36.73
C ARG A 5 7.01 19.63 35.80
N GLY A 6 6.29 20.41 34.99
CA GLY A 6 5.38 19.87 33.97
C GLY A 6 6.11 19.03 32.93
N TYR A 7 7.23 19.56 32.40
CA TYR A 7 8.09 18.82 31.47
C TYR A 7 8.60 17.50 32.07
N ASN A 8 9.21 17.55 33.27
CA ASN A 8 9.73 16.33 33.89
C ASN A 8 8.64 15.33 34.28
N SER A 9 7.45 15.78 34.69
CA SER A 9 6.35 14.85 35.01
C SER A 9 5.85 14.04 33.82
N PHE A 10 6.02 14.56 32.60
CA PHE A 10 5.60 13.89 31.37
C PHE A 10 6.68 12.95 30.83
N PHE A 11 7.95 13.38 30.84
CA PHE A 11 9.05 12.63 30.23
C PHE A 11 9.81 11.70 31.21
N GLN A 12 9.77 11.98 32.52
CA GLN A 12 10.32 11.11 33.56
C GLN A 12 9.17 10.69 34.47
N GLN A 13 8.68 9.46 34.28
CA GLN A 13 7.64 8.85 35.10
C GLN A 13 7.87 9.15 36.60
N ALA A 14 6.93 9.88 37.20
CA ALA A 14 6.77 10.08 38.63
C ALA A 14 7.96 10.73 39.37
N TYR A 15 8.12 12.06 39.24
CA TYR A 15 8.79 12.80 40.32
C TYR A 15 7.85 12.84 41.54
N SER A 16 8.07 11.92 42.46
CA SER A 16 7.39 11.80 43.75
C SER A 16 7.63 13.04 44.62
N LYS A 17 6.85 14.08 44.40
CA LYS A 17 6.40 14.94 45.50
C LYS A 17 4.90 14.99 45.41
N GLU A 18 4.28 14.03 46.09
CA GLU A 18 2.85 14.01 46.34
C GLU A 18 2.41 15.37 46.89
N GLY A 19 1.94 16.25 46.00
CA GLY A 19 0.80 17.08 46.36
C GLY A 19 -0.35 16.11 46.49
N ASN A 20 -0.59 15.59 47.70
CA ASN A 20 -1.62 14.60 48.00
C ASN A 20 -3.04 15.23 47.95
N THR A 21 -3.25 16.16 47.01
CA THR A 21 -4.47 16.90 46.79
C THR A 21 -5.12 16.40 45.51
N ILE A 22 -6.44 16.17 45.58
CA ILE A 22 -7.25 15.67 44.46
C ILE A 22 -7.06 16.53 43.20
N GLY A 23 -6.92 17.84 43.36
CA GLY A 23 -6.70 18.78 42.23
C GLY A 23 -5.38 18.54 41.49
N GLY A 24 -4.31 18.16 42.19
CA GLY A 24 -3.02 17.85 41.55
C GLY A 24 -3.10 16.61 40.67
N ARG A 25 -3.79 15.57 41.15
CA ARG A 25 -3.99 14.31 40.41
C ARG A 25 -4.85 14.51 39.17
N LEU A 26 -5.94 15.26 39.29
CA LEU A 26 -6.82 15.57 38.15
C LEU A 26 -6.09 16.34 37.06
N THR A 27 -5.23 17.29 37.46
CA THR A 27 -4.46 18.11 36.52
C THR A 27 -3.44 17.27 35.75
N VAL A 28 -2.72 16.37 36.42
CA VAL A 28 -1.77 15.46 35.77
C VAL A 28 -2.48 14.49 34.83
N LEU A 29 -3.64 13.95 35.20
CA LEU A 29 -4.44 13.10 34.32
C LEU A 29 -4.97 13.87 33.10
N GLY A 30 -5.43 15.11 33.28
CA GLY A 30 -5.89 15.96 32.19
C GLY A 30 -4.78 16.27 31.18
N PHE A 31 -3.60 16.66 31.66
CA PHE A 31 -2.45 16.88 30.78
C PHE A 31 -1.94 15.57 30.15
N GLY A 32 -1.92 14.47 30.90
CA GLY A 32 -1.56 13.16 30.37
C GLY A 32 -2.48 12.72 29.23
N PHE A 33 -3.79 12.84 29.42
CA PHE A 33 -4.77 12.56 28.37
C PHE A 33 -4.60 13.48 27.17
N PHE A 34 -4.45 14.78 27.39
CA PHE A 34 -4.25 15.76 26.32
C PHE A 34 -3.04 15.41 25.44
N PHE A 35 -1.87 15.16 26.04
CA PHE A 35 -0.68 14.81 25.27
C PHE A 35 -0.80 13.45 24.59
N LEU A 36 -1.46 12.46 25.21
CA LEU A 36 -1.73 11.17 24.59
C LEU A 36 -2.62 11.31 23.34
N THR A 37 -3.67 12.13 23.40
CA THR A 37 -4.53 12.39 22.23
C THR A 37 -3.77 13.08 21.11
N PHE A 38 -2.93 14.08 21.42
CA PHE A 38 -2.09 14.75 20.42
C PHE A 38 -1.08 13.80 19.77
N ALA A 39 -0.43 12.94 20.56
CA ALA A 39 0.49 11.93 20.03
C ALA A 39 -0.23 10.89 19.15
N ALA A 40 -1.44 10.48 19.54
CA ALA A 40 -2.26 9.56 18.77
C ALA A 40 -2.68 10.18 17.41
N ALA A 41 -3.14 11.43 17.40
CA ALA A 41 -3.52 12.13 16.18
C ALA A 41 -2.33 12.32 15.22
N TYR A 42 -1.16 12.69 15.76
CA TYR A 42 0.07 12.79 14.97
C TYR A 42 0.44 11.45 14.33
N THR A 43 0.38 10.36 15.10
CA THR A 43 0.69 9.01 14.61
C THR A 43 -0.32 8.56 13.55
N ALA A 44 -1.61 8.86 13.73
CA ALA A 44 -2.65 8.54 12.75
C ALA A 44 -2.46 9.28 11.42
N ASN A 45 -2.15 10.58 11.48
CA ASN A 45 -1.90 11.38 10.28
C ASN A 45 -0.64 10.92 9.54
N LEU A 46 0.43 10.61 10.28
CA LEU A 46 1.65 10.07 9.70
C LEU A 46 1.41 8.70 9.04
N ALA A 47 0.67 7.80 9.70
CA ALA A 47 0.33 6.50 9.15
C ALA A 47 -0.52 6.62 7.88
N ALA A 48 -1.47 7.57 7.85
CA ALA A 48 -2.27 7.86 6.66
C ALA A 48 -1.38 8.30 5.48
N ILE A 49 -0.47 9.25 5.71
CA ILE A 49 0.47 9.75 4.69
C ILE A 49 1.41 8.63 4.20
N LEU A 50 1.94 7.80 5.11
CA LEU A 50 2.80 6.68 4.72
C LEU A 50 2.04 5.65 3.89
N THR A 51 0.77 5.39 4.21
CA THR A 51 -0.08 4.47 3.46
C THR A 51 -0.45 5.04 2.09
N GLU A 52 -0.69 6.36 2.00
CA GLU A 52 -0.95 7.05 0.75
C GLU A 52 0.29 7.04 -0.16
N ASN A 53 1.46 7.37 0.38
CA ASN A 53 2.72 7.34 -0.36
C ASN A 53 3.09 5.91 -0.80
N ALA A 54 2.84 4.90 0.04
CA ALA A 54 3.03 3.50 -0.34
C ALA A 54 2.07 3.03 -1.45
N ARG A 55 0.92 3.71 -1.62
CA ARG A 55 -0.01 3.48 -2.73
C ARG A 55 0.32 4.29 -3.99
N SER A 56 1.15 5.33 -3.88
CA SER A 56 1.36 6.35 -4.92
C SER A 56 2.36 5.98 -6.02
N SER A 57 2.69 4.70 -6.24
CA SER A 57 3.19 4.28 -7.57
C SER A 57 2.01 4.22 -8.55
N LYS A 58 1.21 5.30 -8.58
CA LYS A 58 -0.03 5.40 -9.32
C LYS A 58 0.35 5.64 -10.77
N ILE A 59 0.63 4.55 -11.47
CA ILE A 59 0.65 4.57 -12.92
C ILE A 59 -0.77 4.96 -13.34
N GLU A 60 -0.95 6.19 -13.81
CA GLU A 60 -2.28 6.74 -14.10
C GLU A 60 -2.78 6.33 -15.48
N THR A 61 -1.87 5.96 -16.38
CA THR A 61 -2.16 5.56 -17.75
C THR A 61 -1.43 4.27 -18.12
N ILE A 62 -1.97 3.51 -19.08
CA ILE A 62 -1.33 2.29 -19.57
C ILE A 62 0.01 2.66 -20.23
N GLU A 63 0.07 3.82 -20.90
CA GLU A 63 1.25 4.37 -21.56
C GLU A 63 2.41 4.64 -20.60
N ASP A 64 2.12 5.12 -19.38
CA ASP A 64 3.17 5.35 -18.39
C ASP A 64 3.75 4.03 -17.86
N ALA A 65 2.92 2.99 -17.74
CA ALA A 65 3.39 1.65 -17.38
C ALA A 65 4.25 1.05 -18.48
N ILE A 66 3.87 1.25 -19.74
CA ILE A 66 4.66 0.80 -20.91
C ILE A 66 6.03 1.50 -20.93
N LYS A 67 6.06 2.84 -20.78
CA LYS A 67 7.31 3.61 -20.76
C LYS A 67 8.23 3.22 -19.61
N ALA A 68 7.65 2.83 -18.48
CA ALA A 68 8.41 2.37 -17.33
C ALA A 68 8.78 0.87 -17.41
N GLY A 69 8.42 0.17 -18.49
CA GLY A 69 8.81 -1.22 -18.75
C GLY A 69 8.09 -2.25 -17.89
N TYR A 70 6.85 -1.96 -17.48
CA TYR A 70 6.04 -2.86 -16.66
C TYR A 70 5.49 -4.01 -17.51
N ASN A 71 5.56 -5.23 -16.97
CA ASN A 71 4.95 -6.40 -17.60
C ASN A 71 3.51 -6.57 -17.13
N PHE A 72 2.63 -6.91 -18.08
CA PHE A 72 1.20 -7.09 -17.86
C PHE A 72 0.80 -8.55 -17.91
N CYS A 73 -0.11 -8.93 -17.03
CA CYS A 73 -0.82 -10.19 -17.09
C CYS A 73 -2.31 -9.93 -17.25
N GLY A 74 -3.00 -10.80 -17.97
CA GLY A 74 -4.44 -10.67 -18.19
C GLY A 74 -4.97 -11.82 -19.02
N SER A 75 -6.29 -11.85 -19.16
CA SER A 75 -6.97 -12.78 -20.06
C SER A 75 -6.52 -12.56 -21.50
N ARG A 76 -6.41 -13.63 -22.30
CA ARG A 76 -6.05 -13.54 -23.72
C ARG A 76 -6.98 -12.62 -24.51
N ASN A 77 -8.27 -12.60 -24.20
CA ASN A 77 -9.23 -11.72 -24.87
C ASN A 77 -8.95 -10.24 -24.61
N GLN A 78 -8.49 -9.90 -23.41
CA GLN A 78 -8.15 -8.52 -23.05
C GLN A 78 -6.76 -8.14 -23.58
N ALA A 79 -5.81 -9.06 -23.47
CA ALA A 79 -4.49 -8.89 -24.02
C ALA A 79 -4.56 -8.58 -25.53
N SER A 80 -5.37 -9.30 -26.32
CA SER A 80 -5.50 -9.02 -27.75
C SER A 80 -5.99 -7.61 -28.03
N ILE A 81 -6.99 -7.11 -27.27
CA ILE A 81 -7.51 -5.75 -27.46
C ILE A 81 -6.45 -4.71 -27.12
N VAL A 82 -5.72 -4.89 -26.03
CA VAL A 82 -4.67 -3.94 -25.60
C VAL A 82 -3.46 -3.97 -26.54
N MET A 83 -3.08 -5.16 -27.01
CA MET A 83 -2.02 -5.33 -28.00
C MET A 83 -2.36 -4.63 -29.32
N ASP A 84 -3.62 -4.73 -29.77
CA ASP A 84 -4.07 -4.07 -31.00
C ASP A 84 -4.14 -2.53 -30.84
N LEU A 85 -4.59 -2.05 -29.67
CA LEU A 85 -4.78 -0.62 -29.42
C LEU A 85 -3.45 0.13 -29.22
N TYR A 86 -2.47 -0.50 -28.58
CA TYR A 86 -1.20 0.12 -28.20
C TYR A 86 0.02 -0.44 -28.97
N GLN A 87 -0.18 -1.41 -29.87
CA GLN A 87 0.87 -2.04 -30.68
C GLN A 87 2.03 -2.64 -29.87
N ILE A 88 1.73 -3.24 -28.72
CA ILE A 88 2.70 -3.77 -27.76
C ILE A 88 2.44 -5.24 -27.45
N SER A 89 3.12 -6.13 -28.16
CA SER A 89 3.03 -7.59 -27.94
C SER A 89 3.94 -8.11 -26.83
N ASP A 90 5.08 -7.46 -26.62
CA ASP A 90 6.22 -8.06 -25.89
C ASP A 90 6.18 -7.79 -24.38
N LEU A 91 5.23 -6.98 -23.90
CA LEU A 91 5.05 -6.64 -22.49
C LEU A 91 4.06 -7.57 -21.78
N PHE A 92 3.38 -8.46 -22.51
CA PHE A 92 2.45 -9.42 -21.92
C PHE A 92 3.17 -10.73 -21.57
N VAL A 93 3.00 -11.16 -20.32
CA VAL A 93 3.54 -12.44 -19.85
C VAL A 93 2.88 -13.58 -20.65
N PRO A 94 3.67 -14.48 -21.26
CA PRO A 94 3.13 -15.63 -21.97
C PRO A 94 2.53 -16.66 -21.01
N ASP A 95 1.47 -17.33 -21.45
CA ASP A 95 0.89 -18.44 -20.68
C ASP A 95 1.87 -19.63 -20.63
N PRO A 96 2.18 -20.22 -19.46
CA PRO A 96 3.08 -21.37 -19.37
C PRO A 96 2.58 -22.63 -20.09
N GLU A 97 1.28 -22.72 -20.43
CA GLU A 97 0.74 -23.86 -21.20
C GLU A 97 0.88 -23.68 -22.72
N ASP A 98 0.68 -22.46 -23.24
CA ASP A 98 0.57 -22.18 -24.67
C ASP A 98 1.75 -21.38 -25.25
N GLY A 99 2.54 -20.71 -24.40
CA GLY A 99 3.62 -19.79 -24.80
C GLY A 99 3.15 -18.52 -25.52
N LYS A 100 1.84 -18.26 -25.56
CA LYS A 100 1.23 -17.09 -26.22
C LYS A 100 0.88 -16.00 -25.19
N PRO A 101 0.88 -14.72 -25.60
CA PRO A 101 0.57 -13.60 -24.70
C PRO A 101 -0.86 -13.71 -24.16
N GLY A 102 -0.99 -13.48 -22.85
CA GLY A 102 -2.25 -13.57 -22.11
C GLY A 102 -2.63 -15.00 -21.72
N PHE A 103 -3.16 -15.13 -20.51
CA PHE A 103 -3.60 -16.40 -19.94
C PHE A 103 -4.92 -16.83 -20.56
N ASN A 104 -4.99 -18.07 -21.03
CA ASN A 104 -6.19 -18.66 -21.62
C ASN A 104 -6.45 -20.00 -20.95
N CYS A 105 -6.89 -19.94 -19.69
CA CYS A 105 -7.13 -21.14 -18.92
C CYS A 105 -8.60 -21.54 -19.01
N LYS A 106 -8.90 -22.60 -19.77
CA LYS A 106 -10.27 -23.12 -19.88
C LYS A 106 -10.77 -23.80 -18.61
N THR A 107 -9.87 -24.29 -17.76
CA THR A 107 -10.16 -25.09 -16.56
C THR A 107 -9.88 -24.37 -15.24
N CYS A 108 -9.16 -23.25 -15.28
CA CYS A 108 -8.86 -22.45 -14.11
C CYS A 108 -9.34 -21.01 -14.31
N LYS A 109 -9.81 -20.38 -13.23
CA LYS A 109 -10.30 -19.00 -13.29
C LYS A 109 -9.16 -18.08 -13.74
N GLU A 110 -9.29 -17.47 -14.92
CA GLU A 110 -8.26 -16.61 -15.54
C GLU A 110 -7.80 -15.47 -14.60
N ARG A 111 -8.74 -14.98 -13.78
CA ARG A 111 -8.48 -14.00 -12.72
C ARG A 111 -7.54 -14.52 -11.64
N THR A 112 -7.72 -15.75 -11.18
CA THR A 112 -6.85 -16.32 -10.14
C THR A 112 -5.45 -16.54 -10.68
N ARG A 113 -5.34 -17.05 -11.92
CA ARG A 113 -4.04 -17.28 -12.57
C ARG A 113 -3.28 -15.97 -12.79
N SER A 114 -3.93 -14.93 -13.31
CA SER A 114 -3.29 -13.62 -13.47
C SER A 114 -2.84 -13.01 -12.13
N LEU A 115 -3.54 -13.28 -11.03
CA LEU A 115 -3.13 -12.88 -9.69
C LEU A 115 -1.99 -13.73 -9.11
N ASP A 116 -1.93 -15.02 -9.41
CA ASP A 116 -0.86 -15.92 -8.92
C ASP A 116 0.51 -15.54 -9.51
N PHE A 117 0.53 -14.99 -10.74
CA PHE A 117 1.73 -14.50 -11.41
C PHE A 117 2.03 -13.00 -11.14
N LEU A 118 1.17 -12.31 -10.38
CA LEU A 118 1.35 -10.91 -10.02
C LEU A 118 2.40 -10.77 -8.91
N LYS A 119 3.55 -10.17 -9.24
CA LYS A 119 4.60 -9.85 -8.26
C LYS A 119 5.09 -8.42 -8.44
N PRO A 120 4.99 -7.57 -7.41
CA PRO A 120 5.39 -6.16 -7.50
C PRO A 120 6.89 -5.99 -7.77
N HIS A 121 7.72 -6.91 -7.27
CA HIS A 121 9.16 -6.93 -7.50
C HIS A 121 9.58 -8.29 -8.07
N HIS A 122 10.03 -8.29 -9.31
CA HIS A 122 10.58 -9.46 -9.98
C HIS A 122 11.63 -9.01 -11.02
N ASN A 123 12.62 -9.87 -11.27
CA ASN A 123 13.65 -9.63 -12.30
C ASN A 123 13.36 -10.37 -13.61
N ASP A 124 12.34 -11.22 -13.63
CA ASP A 124 12.02 -12.09 -14.76
C ASP A 124 10.62 -11.78 -15.32
N GLY A 125 10.60 -10.91 -16.32
CA GLY A 125 9.37 -10.44 -16.98
C GLY A 125 8.70 -11.46 -17.88
N SER A 126 9.32 -12.62 -18.09
CA SER A 126 8.73 -13.72 -18.87
C SER A 126 7.82 -14.63 -18.03
N LEU A 127 7.96 -14.57 -16.69
CA LEU A 127 7.24 -15.41 -15.74
C LEU A 127 6.28 -14.62 -14.85
N TYR A 128 6.63 -13.38 -14.51
CA TYR A 128 5.86 -12.58 -13.58
C TYR A 128 5.48 -11.24 -14.20
N CYS A 129 4.36 -10.70 -13.71
CA CYS A 129 3.84 -9.41 -14.13
C CYS A 129 3.82 -8.44 -12.97
N ASN A 130 3.95 -7.15 -13.28
CA ASN A 130 3.85 -6.07 -12.31
C ASN A 130 2.39 -5.61 -12.14
N ALA A 131 1.56 -5.78 -13.16
CA ALA A 131 0.17 -5.37 -13.17
C ALA A 131 -0.73 -6.45 -13.82
N ALA A 132 -1.89 -6.70 -13.21
CA ALA A 132 -2.90 -7.62 -13.72
C ALA A 132 -4.13 -6.85 -14.23
N ILE A 133 -4.51 -7.11 -15.48
CA ILE A 133 -5.76 -6.66 -16.07
C ILE A 133 -6.81 -7.72 -15.79
N LEU A 134 -7.83 -7.36 -15.02
CA LEU A 134 -8.91 -8.24 -14.61
C LEU A 134 -10.21 -7.76 -15.24
N ALA A 135 -10.97 -8.68 -15.85
CA ALA A 135 -12.37 -8.42 -16.13
C ALA A 135 -13.13 -8.27 -14.79
N LEU A 136 -13.89 -7.19 -14.65
CA LEU A 136 -14.96 -7.11 -13.66
C LEU A 136 -16.07 -8.03 -14.16
N GLU A 137 -16.26 -9.17 -13.49
CA GLU A 137 -17.53 -9.90 -13.59
C GLU A 137 -18.56 -9.07 -12.81
N ASP A 138 -19.68 -8.75 -13.46
CA ASP A 138 -20.90 -8.26 -12.80
C ASP A 138 -21.54 -9.36 -11.94
#